data_AF-A0A5E4PMA6-F1
#
_entry.id   AF-A0A5E4PMA6-F1
#
_cell.length_a   1.000
_cell.length_b   1.000
_cell.length_c   1.000
_cell.angle_alpha   90.00
_cell.angle_beta   90.00
_cell.angle_gamma   90.00
#
_symmetry.space_group_name_H-M   'P 1'
#
loop_
_entity.id
_entity.type
_entity.pdbx_description
1 polymer ?
#
loop_
_entity_poly.entity_id
_entity_poly.type
_entity_poly.pdbx_seq_one_letter_code
_entity_poly.pdbx_strand_id
1 'polypeptide(L)'
;MKRDDSVKSFSRYNSTQRPALTLGFRSNSLTISSLAQQSAFLAEKARNEPDDPNLQAPATSWFRLFRFATTWELLLLFLGVIFASLNGLMVPVGVIGYGEFTALLIDRTVMNGTSTKTWAISMFGGGRILKNASASENRLALIEDSQAFGLCCFVFSLMQFVFGVVSVDLFNYTALKQIERLKERFLKAVIRQDITWYDLNTSMNFATKVSDANAGVSDNVIRDGCDHLVRVRLGADAGHTLIQSSLTTQELKAYSVAGVIAEEVLSAIRTVAAFGGEEKEIARLEPAQNMGIRKGVFSGIGSGIMWFIIYATYALSFWYGVGLILDCRRDPIFFSVLQGAQNVGLTAPHLEAMANARASAGSIFAVMDRKPQIDSLSTEGARPELTGDLQLKNVYFKSLTVSTW
;
A
#
# COMPACT_ATOMS: atom_id res chain seq x y z
N MET A 1 49.36 39.26 -37.41
CA MET A 1 50.23 38.21 -37.98
C MET A 1 49.48 37.61 -39.17
N LYS A 2 50.08 37.68 -40.37
CA LYS A 2 49.50 37.36 -41.69
C LYS A 2 49.06 35.90 -41.84
N ARG A 3 47.98 35.61 -42.58
CA ARG A 3 48.02 35.02 -43.94
C ARG A 3 46.60 34.75 -44.49
N ASP A 4 46.37 35.22 -45.71
CA ASP A 4 45.37 34.70 -46.66
C ASP A 4 45.64 33.22 -46.96
N ASP A 5 44.62 32.48 -47.40
CA ASP A 5 44.71 31.81 -48.70
C ASP A 5 43.32 31.50 -49.29
N SER A 6 43.22 31.91 -50.54
CA SER A 6 42.13 31.78 -51.50
C SER A 6 41.96 30.35 -52.01
N VAL A 7 40.72 29.90 -52.26
CA VAL A 7 40.37 29.22 -53.53
C VAL A 7 38.90 29.54 -53.89
N LYS A 8 38.71 30.34 -54.94
CA LYS A 8 37.55 30.29 -55.82
C LYS A 8 37.97 29.49 -57.05
N SER A 9 37.12 28.57 -57.52
CA SER A 9 37.13 28.20 -58.94
C SER A 9 35.72 27.91 -59.45
N PHE A 10 35.35 28.69 -60.46
CA PHE A 10 34.15 28.63 -61.27
C PHE A 10 34.08 27.36 -62.12
N SER A 11 32.87 26.86 -62.36
CA SER A 11 32.49 26.24 -63.64
C SER A 11 30.99 26.47 -63.88
N ARG A 12 30.68 27.19 -64.96
CA ARG A 12 29.33 27.36 -65.52
C ARG A 12 29.06 26.21 -66.49
N TYR A 13 27.90 25.56 -66.37
CA TYR A 13 27.20 25.04 -67.55
C TYR A 13 25.67 25.11 -67.31
N ASN A 14 24.99 25.87 -68.16
CA ASN A 14 23.54 25.96 -68.24
C ASN A 14 23.08 25.04 -69.36
N SER A 15 22.15 24.13 -69.11
CA SER A 15 21.17 23.70 -70.13
C SER A 15 20.00 22.94 -69.53
N THR A 16 18.80 23.34 -69.96
CA THR A 16 17.53 22.59 -70.07
C THR A 16 16.65 22.39 -68.82
N GLN A 17 15.47 23.02 -68.88
CA GLN A 17 14.31 22.91 -68.00
C GLN A 17 13.75 21.48 -67.88
N ARG A 18 13.41 21.05 -66.65
CA ARG A 18 12.23 20.20 -66.31
C ARG A 18 11.76 20.52 -64.88
N PRO A 19 10.45 20.43 -64.57
CA PRO A 19 9.87 20.90 -63.30
C PRO A 19 10.06 19.85 -62.21
N ALA A 20 10.50 20.25 -61.01
CA ALA A 20 10.60 19.35 -59.87
C ALA A 20 10.23 20.07 -58.57
N LEU A 21 9.09 19.63 -58.00
CA LEU A 21 8.58 19.83 -56.65
C LEU A 21 9.50 20.60 -55.68
N THR A 22 9.05 21.79 -55.27
CA THR A 22 9.46 22.38 -53.99
C THR A 22 8.92 21.50 -52.87
N LEU A 23 9.76 20.59 -52.38
CA LEU A 23 9.56 19.93 -51.09
C LEU A 23 9.69 21.00 -50.00
N GLY A 24 8.58 21.65 -49.69
CA GLY A 24 8.43 22.42 -48.48
C GLY A 24 8.60 21.47 -47.30
N PHE A 25 9.80 21.44 -46.72
CA PHE A 25 10.00 20.91 -45.39
C PHE A 25 9.20 21.79 -44.42
N ARG A 26 7.92 21.47 -44.24
CA ARG A 26 7.13 21.92 -43.11
C ARG A 26 7.81 21.31 -41.90
N SER A 27 8.58 22.11 -41.17
CA SER A 27 9.08 21.75 -39.86
C SER A 27 7.86 21.48 -38.97
N ASN A 28 7.47 20.21 -38.84
CA ASN A 28 6.58 19.77 -37.78
C ASN A 28 7.38 19.83 -36.47
N SER A 29 7.70 21.04 -36.00
CA SER A 29 7.95 21.27 -34.60
C SER A 29 6.60 21.23 -33.91
N LEU A 30 6.07 20.03 -33.69
CA LEU A 30 5.23 19.78 -32.53
C LEU A 30 6.16 20.03 -31.35
N THR A 31 6.24 21.30 -30.95
CA THR A 31 7.09 21.77 -29.87
C THR A 31 6.76 20.94 -28.65
N ILE A 32 7.79 20.57 -27.89
CA ILE A 32 7.68 19.87 -26.60
C ILE A 32 6.66 20.56 -25.69
N SER A 33 6.45 21.88 -25.85
CA SER A 33 5.39 22.67 -25.19
C SER A 33 3.96 22.24 -25.54
N SER A 34 3.68 21.81 -26.77
CA SER A 34 2.35 21.32 -27.19
C SER A 34 2.05 19.94 -26.61
N LEU A 35 3.05 19.05 -26.55
CA LEU A 35 2.96 17.76 -25.88
C LEU A 35 2.83 17.92 -24.36
N ALA A 36 3.56 18.87 -23.77
CA ALA A 36 3.47 19.21 -22.36
C ALA A 36 2.12 19.88 -22.01
N GLN A 37 1.61 20.77 -22.87
CA GLN A 37 0.25 21.32 -22.72
C GLN A 37 -0.81 20.25 -22.89
N GLN A 38 -0.61 19.29 -23.80
CA GLN A 38 -1.54 18.19 -24.01
C GLN A 38 -1.49 17.20 -22.84
N SER A 39 -0.32 16.89 -22.27
CA SER A 39 -0.21 16.06 -21.06
C SER A 39 -0.77 16.77 -19.83
N ALA A 40 -0.55 18.08 -19.69
CA ALA A 40 -1.13 18.89 -18.62
C ALA A 40 -2.65 19.01 -18.77
N PHE A 41 -3.16 19.22 -19.99
CA PHE A 41 -4.60 19.25 -20.27
C PHE A 41 -5.24 17.87 -20.04
N LEU A 42 -4.57 16.77 -20.40
CA LEU A 42 -5.04 15.42 -20.13
C LEU A 42 -5.01 15.09 -18.63
N ALA A 43 -4.00 15.59 -17.90
CA ALA A 43 -3.93 15.45 -16.45
C ALA A 43 -5.01 16.29 -15.74
N GLU A 44 -5.25 17.52 -16.19
CA GLU A 44 -6.33 18.40 -15.74
C GLU A 44 -7.72 17.80 -16.05
N LYS A 45 -7.90 17.22 -17.24
CA LYS A 45 -9.13 16.53 -17.66
C LYS A 45 -9.37 15.26 -16.84
N ALA A 46 -8.33 14.46 -16.58
CA ALA A 46 -8.41 13.30 -15.69
C ALA A 46 -8.68 13.68 -14.23
N ARG A 47 -8.35 14.92 -13.83
CA ARG A 47 -8.59 15.49 -12.50
C ARG A 47 -10.00 16.09 -12.34
N ASN A 48 -10.60 16.54 -13.44
CA ASN A 48 -11.89 17.26 -13.48
C ASN A 48 -13.05 16.41 -14.02
N GLU A 49 -12.80 15.20 -14.55
CA GLU A 49 -13.87 14.21 -14.65
C GLU A 49 -14.34 13.91 -13.21
N PRO A 50 -15.62 14.18 -12.85
CA PRO A 50 -16.14 13.64 -11.61
C PRO A 50 -15.88 12.13 -11.69
N ASP A 51 -15.32 11.55 -10.62
CA ASP A 51 -15.31 10.10 -10.44
C ASP A 51 -16.76 9.65 -10.65
N ASP A 52 -17.14 9.23 -11.86
CA ASP A 52 -18.49 8.76 -12.11
C ASP A 52 -18.63 7.53 -11.22
N PRO A 53 -19.49 7.57 -10.19
CA PRO A 53 -19.60 6.47 -9.25
C PRO A 53 -20.08 5.18 -9.95
N ASN A 54 -20.53 5.28 -11.22
CA ASN A 54 -20.87 4.15 -12.07
C ASN A 54 -19.71 3.60 -12.93
N LEU A 55 -18.57 4.30 -13.03
CA LEU A 55 -17.38 3.84 -13.77
C LEU A 55 -16.36 3.09 -12.90
N GLN A 56 -16.43 3.23 -11.57
CA GLN A 56 -15.69 2.37 -10.66
C GLN A 56 -16.29 0.96 -10.74
N ALA A 57 -15.57 0.04 -11.39
CA ALA A 57 -15.97 -1.36 -11.44
C ALA A 57 -16.31 -1.83 -10.02
N PRO A 58 -17.48 -2.47 -9.80
CA PRO A 58 -17.93 -2.80 -8.46
C PRO A 58 -16.87 -3.62 -7.72
N ALA A 59 -16.60 -3.25 -6.47
CA ALA A 59 -15.58 -3.89 -5.66
C ALA A 59 -15.76 -5.41 -5.70
N THR A 60 -14.69 -6.12 -6.08
CA THR A 60 -14.77 -7.57 -6.26
C THR A 60 -15.06 -8.26 -4.93
N SER A 61 -15.78 -9.37 -4.98
CA SER A 61 -16.02 -10.21 -3.80
C SER A 61 -14.70 -10.78 -3.28
N TRP A 62 -14.59 -10.91 -1.95
CA TRP A 62 -13.43 -11.48 -1.24
C TRP A 62 -12.91 -12.78 -1.87
N PHE A 63 -13.82 -13.72 -2.12
CA PHE A 63 -13.47 -15.03 -2.68
C PHE A 63 -13.07 -14.96 -4.16
N ARG A 64 -13.58 -13.96 -4.89
CA ARG A 64 -13.27 -13.81 -6.32
C ARG A 64 -11.85 -13.29 -6.54
N LEU A 65 -11.26 -12.60 -5.56
CA LEU A 65 -9.87 -12.16 -5.59
C LEU A 65 -8.91 -13.35 -5.71
N PHE A 66 -9.20 -14.44 -4.99
CA PHE A 66 -8.42 -15.67 -4.98
C PHE A 66 -8.80 -16.67 -6.08
N ARG A 67 -9.55 -16.27 -7.13
CA ARG A 67 -10.00 -17.21 -8.18
C ARG A 67 -8.87 -17.87 -8.98
N PHE A 68 -7.67 -17.31 -8.93
CA PHE A 68 -6.47 -17.83 -9.60
C PHE A 68 -5.57 -18.66 -8.68
N ALA A 69 -5.94 -18.80 -7.41
CA ALA A 69 -5.25 -19.63 -6.44
C ALA A 69 -5.48 -21.12 -6.76
N THR A 70 -4.42 -21.90 -6.70
CA THR A 70 -4.52 -23.37 -6.71
C THR A 70 -4.99 -23.87 -5.34
N THR A 71 -5.51 -25.10 -5.30
CA THR A 71 -5.90 -25.75 -4.04
C THR A 71 -4.73 -25.85 -3.06
N TRP A 72 -3.51 -26.08 -3.56
CA TRP A 72 -2.30 -26.09 -2.74
C TRP A 72 -1.97 -24.71 -2.15
N GLU A 73 -2.08 -23.65 -2.94
CA GLU A 73 -1.86 -22.28 -2.45
C GLU A 73 -2.93 -21.89 -1.42
N LEU A 74 -4.17 -22.36 -1.58
CA LEU A 74 -5.23 -22.13 -0.60
C LEU A 74 -4.93 -22.85 0.73
N LEU A 75 -4.36 -24.05 0.69
CA LEU A 75 -3.90 -24.78 1.88
C LEU A 75 -2.73 -24.05 2.55
N LEU A 76 -1.76 -23.55 1.77
CA LEU A 76 -0.64 -22.76 2.30
C LEU A 76 -1.09 -21.44 2.92
N LEU A 77 -2.08 -20.76 2.32
CA LEU A 77 -2.71 -19.57 2.90
C LEU A 77 -3.40 -19.89 4.22
N PHE A 78 -4.16 -20.98 4.28
CA PHE A 78 -4.80 -21.43 5.53
C PHE A 78 -3.78 -21.75 6.62
N LEU A 79 -2.69 -22.43 6.25
CA LEU A 79 -1.58 -22.71 7.16
C LEU A 79 -0.89 -21.43 7.64
N GLY A 80 -0.70 -20.45 6.75
CA GLY A 80 -0.20 -19.12 7.10
C GLY A 80 -1.08 -18.42 8.14
N VAL A 81 -2.41 -18.46 7.98
CA VAL A 81 -3.36 -17.88 8.95
C VAL A 81 -3.25 -18.54 10.32
N ILE A 82 -3.03 -19.87 10.35
CA ILE A 82 -2.81 -20.59 11.62
C ILE A 82 -1.53 -20.08 12.31
N PHE A 83 -0.41 -19.99 11.58
CA PHE A 83 0.85 -19.52 12.16
C PHE A 83 0.80 -18.04 12.58
N ALA A 84 0.15 -17.18 11.80
CA ALA A 84 -0.14 -15.80 12.17
C ALA A 84 -0.95 -15.72 13.48
N SER A 85 -1.99 -16.55 13.59
CA SER A 85 -2.84 -16.60 14.79
C SER A 85 -2.06 -17.05 16.02
N LEU A 86 -1.19 -18.06 15.88
CA LEU A 86 -0.32 -18.53 16.95
C LEU A 86 0.71 -17.46 17.36
N ASN A 87 1.30 -16.76 16.39
CA ASN A 87 2.18 -15.63 16.63
C ASN A 87 1.48 -14.51 17.44
N GLY A 88 0.27 -14.13 17.03
CA GLY A 88 -0.53 -13.11 17.71
C GLY A 88 -1.02 -13.49 19.12
N LEU A 89 -1.27 -14.78 19.37
CA LEU A 89 -1.63 -15.30 20.69
C LEU A 89 -0.45 -15.30 21.68
N MET A 90 0.77 -15.35 21.19
CA MET A 90 1.96 -15.45 22.05
C MET A 90 2.22 -14.16 22.84
N VAL A 91 1.77 -13.01 22.33
CA VAL A 91 1.88 -11.71 23.03
C VAL A 91 1.04 -11.69 24.32
N PRO A 92 -0.29 -11.97 24.32
CA PRO A 92 -1.06 -12.13 25.56
C PRO A 92 -0.50 -13.17 26.52
N VAL A 93 -0.01 -14.31 26.01
CA VAL A 93 0.59 -15.37 26.84
C VAL A 93 1.84 -14.85 27.55
N GLY A 94 2.70 -14.08 26.85
CA GLY A 94 3.86 -13.42 27.45
C GLY A 94 3.48 -12.41 28.54
N VAL A 95 2.41 -11.64 28.33
CA VAL A 95 1.90 -10.70 29.34
C VAL A 95 1.39 -11.42 30.59
N ILE A 96 0.68 -12.54 30.43
CA ILE A 96 0.25 -13.38 31.55
C ILE A 96 1.47 -13.93 32.31
N GLY A 97 2.47 -14.46 31.59
CA GLY A 97 3.71 -14.95 32.21
C GLY A 97 4.45 -13.86 33.00
N TYR A 98 4.51 -12.63 32.48
CA TYR A 98 5.06 -11.48 33.19
C TYR A 98 4.24 -11.10 34.45
N GLY A 99 2.91 -11.15 34.34
CA GLY A 99 2.00 -10.92 35.48
C GLY A 99 2.21 -11.95 36.59
N GLU A 100 2.26 -13.24 36.24
CA GLU A 100 2.55 -14.34 37.18
C GLU A 100 3.92 -14.17 37.86
N PHE A 101 4.95 -13.77 37.11
CA PHE A 101 6.29 -13.56 37.65
C PHE A 101 6.31 -12.41 38.65
N THR A 102 5.62 -11.31 38.32
CA THR A 102 5.48 -10.15 39.21
C THR A 102 4.73 -10.51 40.49
N ALA A 103 3.67 -11.31 40.39
CA ALA A 103 2.94 -11.80 41.57
C ALA A 103 3.83 -12.68 42.46
N LEU A 104 4.64 -13.57 41.89
CA LEU A 104 5.61 -14.38 42.64
C LEU A 104 6.68 -13.53 43.31
N LEU A 105 7.24 -12.52 42.63
CA LEU A 105 8.20 -11.58 43.23
C LEU A 105 7.62 -10.91 44.48
N ILE A 106 6.35 -10.50 44.43
CA ILE A 106 5.65 -9.88 45.56
C ILE A 106 5.40 -10.91 46.68
N ASP A 107 4.86 -12.09 46.37
CA ASP A 107 4.59 -13.12 47.37
C ASP A 107 5.86 -13.58 48.11
N ARG A 108 6.99 -13.67 47.40
CA ARG A 108 8.29 -14.09 47.96
C ARG A 108 8.93 -13.02 48.83
N THR A 109 8.68 -11.74 48.56
CA THR A 109 9.20 -10.61 49.34
C THR A 109 8.33 -10.29 50.55
N VAL A 110 7.00 -10.39 50.43
CA VAL A 110 6.04 -10.12 51.50
C VAL A 110 5.89 -11.33 52.44
N MET A 111 6.24 -12.55 51.99
CA MET A 111 6.18 -13.79 52.77
C MET A 111 4.79 -14.12 53.34
N ASN A 112 3.73 -13.71 52.64
CA ASN A 112 2.34 -13.98 53.05
C ASN A 112 1.95 -15.44 52.78
N GLY A 113 2.33 -16.35 53.66
CA GLY A 113 1.71 -17.67 53.84
C GLY A 113 1.72 -18.63 52.65
N THR A 114 0.90 -18.38 51.62
CA THR A 114 0.68 -19.25 50.45
C THR A 114 0.96 -18.52 49.15
N SER A 115 1.81 -19.10 48.30
CA SER A 115 2.11 -18.54 46.97
C SER A 115 0.96 -18.69 45.97
N THR A 116 0.83 -17.70 45.09
CA THR A 116 -0.14 -17.69 43.98
C THR A 116 0.12 -18.84 43.00
N LYS A 117 -0.95 -19.47 42.48
CA LYS A 117 -0.85 -20.57 41.51
C LYS A 117 -0.52 -20.02 40.13
N THR A 118 0.56 -20.51 39.52
CA THR A 118 1.02 -20.08 38.18
C THR A 118 0.88 -21.20 37.15
N TRP A 119 0.49 -20.85 35.92
CA TRP A 119 0.34 -21.77 34.81
C TRP A 119 1.51 -21.68 33.82
N ALA A 120 1.95 -20.47 33.46
CA ALA A 120 3.01 -20.30 32.47
C ALA A 120 4.38 -20.65 33.05
N ILE A 121 4.66 -20.19 34.28
CA ILE A 121 5.98 -20.38 34.93
C ILE A 121 6.20 -21.81 35.40
N SER A 122 5.12 -22.51 35.79
CA SER A 122 5.21 -23.90 36.26
C SER A 122 5.60 -24.89 35.17
N MET A 123 5.33 -24.56 33.90
CA MET A 123 5.76 -25.36 32.75
C MET A 123 7.30 -25.42 32.59
N PHE A 124 8.01 -24.41 33.10
CA PHE A 124 9.48 -24.30 32.99
C PHE A 124 10.21 -24.60 34.30
N GLY A 125 9.53 -25.25 35.26
CA GLY A 125 10.12 -25.70 36.52
C GLY A 125 10.15 -24.66 37.64
N GLY A 126 9.55 -23.49 37.45
CA GLY A 126 9.33 -22.48 38.49
C GLY A 126 7.95 -22.60 39.14
N GLY A 127 7.55 -21.60 39.92
CA GLY A 127 6.20 -21.49 40.49
C GLY A 127 5.92 -22.45 41.65
N ARG A 128 6.95 -22.87 42.40
CA ARG A 128 6.76 -23.77 43.55
C ARG A 128 5.81 -23.14 44.57
N ILE A 129 4.77 -23.87 44.96
CA ILE A 129 3.83 -23.41 45.99
C ILE A 129 4.48 -23.60 47.36
N LEU A 130 4.94 -22.50 47.96
CA LEU A 130 5.50 -22.51 49.31
C LEU A 130 4.39 -22.21 50.33
N LYS A 131 4.39 -22.94 51.45
CA LYS A 131 3.52 -22.71 52.61
C LYS A 131 4.38 -22.37 53.82
N ASN A 132 4.31 -21.14 54.34
CA ASN A 132 5.07 -20.67 55.52
C ASN A 132 6.58 -21.02 55.47
N ALA A 133 7.23 -20.74 54.33
CA ALA A 133 8.65 -21.07 54.11
C ALA A 133 9.62 -20.08 54.78
N SER A 134 10.82 -20.55 55.11
CA SER A 134 11.90 -19.69 55.65
C SER A 134 12.36 -18.65 54.63
N ALA A 135 12.93 -17.53 55.09
CA ALA A 135 13.49 -16.49 54.21
C ALA A 135 14.58 -17.03 53.27
N SER A 136 15.32 -18.07 53.66
CA SER A 136 16.31 -18.75 52.81
C SER A 136 15.66 -19.55 51.68
N GLU A 137 14.57 -20.25 51.97
CA GLU A 137 13.82 -21.05 51.00
C GLU A 137 13.08 -20.16 49.99
N ASN A 138 12.49 -19.06 50.45
CA ASN A 138 11.88 -18.06 49.56
C ASN A 138 12.91 -17.43 48.62
N ARG A 139 14.15 -17.19 49.08
CA ARG A 139 15.24 -16.68 48.23
C ARG A 139 15.67 -17.68 47.16
N LEU A 140 15.77 -18.97 47.50
CA LEU A 140 16.09 -20.02 46.53
C LEU A 140 14.98 -20.18 45.49
N ALA A 141 13.73 -20.24 45.93
CA ALA A 141 12.58 -20.32 45.03
C ALA A 141 12.49 -19.07 44.13
N LEU A 142 12.85 -17.89 44.62
CA LEU A 142 12.90 -16.67 43.80
C LEU A 142 13.91 -16.75 42.66
N ILE A 143 15.08 -17.35 42.93
CA ILE A 143 16.12 -17.56 41.90
C ILE A 143 15.61 -18.57 40.87
N GLU A 144 15.00 -19.67 41.31
CA GLU A 144 14.38 -20.66 40.42
C GLU A 144 13.24 -20.07 39.58
N ASP A 145 12.37 -19.26 40.19
CA ASP A 145 11.26 -18.56 39.53
C ASP A 145 11.79 -17.58 38.46
N SER A 146 12.90 -16.88 38.75
CA SER A 146 13.55 -15.95 37.82
C SER A 146 14.23 -16.67 36.65
N GLN A 147 14.87 -17.80 36.90
CA GLN A 147 15.46 -18.64 35.86
C GLN A 147 14.39 -19.25 34.96
N ALA A 148 13.29 -19.74 35.53
CA ALA A 148 12.16 -20.27 34.79
C ALA A 148 11.48 -19.19 33.94
N PHE A 149 11.33 -17.97 34.46
CA PHE A 149 10.82 -16.83 33.68
C PHE A 149 11.74 -16.48 32.51
N GLY A 150 13.06 -16.43 32.72
CA GLY A 150 14.03 -16.21 31.65
C GLY A 150 13.97 -17.26 30.54
N LEU A 151 13.86 -18.54 30.91
CA LEU A 151 13.69 -19.64 29.96
C LEU A 151 12.36 -19.56 29.19
N CYS A 152 11.27 -19.24 29.90
CA CYS A 152 9.95 -19.02 29.31
C CYS A 152 9.97 -17.93 28.24
N CYS A 153 10.55 -16.76 28.57
CA CYS A 153 10.69 -15.65 27.63
C CYS A 153 11.53 -16.01 26.40
N PHE A 154 12.63 -16.76 26.59
CA PHE A 154 13.48 -17.20 25.49
C PHE A 154 12.74 -18.15 24.55
N VAL A 155 12.06 -19.16 25.09
CA VAL A 155 11.29 -20.14 24.30
C VAL A 155 10.15 -19.46 23.55
N PHE A 156 9.37 -18.59 24.22
CA PHE A 156 8.30 -17.87 23.55
C PHE A 156 8.79 -16.92 22.48
N SER A 157 9.92 -16.25 22.69
CA SER A 157 10.53 -15.38 21.67
C SER A 157 11.02 -16.19 20.47
N LEU A 158 11.61 -17.37 20.68
CA LEU A 158 12.01 -18.27 19.60
C LEU A 158 10.79 -18.80 18.81
N MET A 159 9.72 -19.21 19.51
CA MET A 159 8.49 -19.67 18.86
C MET A 159 7.81 -18.54 18.08
N GLN A 160 7.74 -17.33 18.65
CA GLN A 160 7.20 -16.15 17.99
C GLN A 160 8.01 -15.81 16.72
N PHE A 161 9.34 -15.86 16.79
CA PHE A 161 10.21 -15.65 15.64
C PHE A 161 9.94 -16.70 14.53
N VAL A 162 9.92 -17.98 14.88
CA VAL A 162 9.69 -19.06 13.90
C VAL A 162 8.30 -18.95 13.27
N PHE A 163 7.25 -18.77 14.07
CA PHE A 163 5.88 -18.64 13.54
C PHE A 163 5.70 -17.38 12.69
N GLY A 164 6.31 -16.25 13.10
CA GLY A 164 6.30 -15.01 12.32
C GLY A 164 6.97 -15.18 10.96
N VAL A 165 8.18 -15.72 10.92
CA VAL A 165 8.92 -15.96 9.67
C VAL A 165 8.14 -16.90 8.74
N VAL A 166 7.68 -18.05 9.26
CA VAL A 166 6.94 -19.04 8.47
C VAL A 166 5.62 -18.46 7.94
N SER A 167 4.88 -17.72 8.76
CA SER A 167 3.64 -17.06 8.36
C SER A 167 3.88 -16.10 7.19
N VAL A 168 4.82 -15.17 7.35
CA VAL A 168 5.12 -14.14 6.35
C VAL A 168 5.63 -14.75 5.05
N ASP A 169 6.49 -15.77 5.12
CA ASP A 169 7.03 -16.44 3.94
C ASP A 169 5.95 -17.20 3.16
N LEU A 170 5.03 -17.89 3.85
CA LEU A 170 3.90 -18.58 3.20
C LEU A 170 2.99 -17.61 2.45
N PHE A 171 2.66 -16.48 3.09
CA PHE A 171 1.87 -15.43 2.46
C PHE A 171 2.60 -14.83 1.26
N ASN A 172 3.86 -14.43 1.41
CA ASN A 172 4.64 -13.85 0.30
C ASN A 172 4.79 -14.82 -0.88
N TYR A 173 5.08 -16.09 -0.60
CA TYR A 173 5.22 -17.11 -1.63
C TYR A 173 3.93 -17.28 -2.45
N THR A 174 2.79 -17.42 -1.78
CA THR A 174 1.48 -17.59 -2.44
C THR A 174 1.07 -16.33 -3.20
N ALA A 175 1.36 -15.14 -2.67
CA ALA A 175 1.11 -13.87 -3.33
C ALA A 175 1.84 -13.73 -4.66
N LEU A 176 3.16 -13.94 -4.64
CA LEU A 176 4.01 -13.78 -5.80
C LEU A 176 3.58 -14.72 -6.92
N LYS A 177 3.24 -15.98 -6.59
CA LYS A 177 2.75 -16.95 -7.57
C LYS A 177 1.40 -16.57 -8.17
N GLN A 178 0.46 -16.06 -7.38
CA GLN A 178 -0.83 -15.62 -7.89
C GLN A 178 -0.68 -14.39 -8.79
N ILE A 179 0.17 -13.44 -8.41
CA ILE A 179 0.43 -12.22 -9.19
C ILE A 179 1.10 -12.53 -10.52
N GLU A 180 2.06 -13.46 -10.54
CA GLU A 180 2.70 -13.92 -11.77
C GLU A 180 1.66 -14.45 -12.78
N ARG A 181 0.76 -15.34 -12.33
CA ARG A 181 -0.32 -15.89 -13.18
C ARG A 181 -1.34 -14.82 -13.58
N LEU A 182 -1.68 -13.92 -12.65
CA LEU A 182 -2.59 -12.81 -12.91
C LEU A 182 -2.03 -11.94 -14.03
N LYS A 183 -0.74 -11.57 -13.96
CA LYS A 183 -0.05 -10.75 -14.97
C LYS A 183 -0.07 -11.42 -16.34
N GLU A 184 0.26 -12.72 -16.40
CA GLU A 184 0.26 -13.46 -17.66
C GLU A 184 -1.13 -13.51 -18.30
N ARG A 185 -2.17 -13.86 -17.54
CA ARG A 185 -3.55 -13.95 -18.03
C ARG A 185 -4.11 -12.60 -18.41
N PHE A 186 -3.80 -11.57 -17.62
CA PHE A 186 -4.20 -10.21 -17.90
C PHE A 186 -3.57 -9.72 -19.20
N LEU A 187 -2.26 -9.90 -19.38
CA LEU A 187 -1.58 -9.52 -20.62
C LEU A 187 -2.17 -10.25 -21.84
N LYS A 188 -2.43 -11.56 -21.72
CA LYS A 188 -3.12 -12.34 -22.77
C LYS A 188 -4.51 -11.79 -23.08
N ALA A 189 -5.28 -11.41 -22.06
CA ALA A 189 -6.61 -10.84 -22.25
C ALA A 189 -6.55 -9.47 -22.93
N VAL A 190 -5.56 -8.65 -22.61
CA VAL A 190 -5.37 -7.32 -23.19
C VAL A 190 -5.04 -7.43 -24.67
N ILE A 191 -4.05 -8.24 -25.04
CA ILE A 191 -3.62 -8.42 -26.44
C ILE A 191 -4.75 -8.97 -27.33
N ARG A 192 -5.71 -9.69 -26.74
CA ARG A 192 -6.86 -10.25 -27.45
C ARG A 192 -7.93 -9.20 -27.79
N GLN A 193 -7.92 -8.02 -27.16
CA GLN A 193 -8.99 -7.03 -27.34
C GLN A 193 -9.02 -6.48 -28.77
N ASP A 194 -10.22 -6.14 -29.23
CA ASP A 194 -10.45 -5.54 -30.55
C ASP A 194 -9.91 -4.09 -30.61
N ILE A 195 -9.56 -3.63 -31.82
CA ILE A 195 -8.99 -2.29 -32.03
C ILE A 195 -9.87 -1.16 -31.49
N THR A 196 -11.18 -1.34 -31.55
CA THR A 196 -12.15 -0.38 -31.00
C THR A 196 -12.01 -0.21 -29.49
N TRP A 197 -11.70 -1.28 -28.76
CA TRP A 197 -11.42 -1.18 -27.32
C TRP A 197 -10.18 -0.34 -27.04
N TYR A 198 -9.15 -0.42 -27.89
CA TYR A 198 -7.95 0.40 -27.77
C TYR A 198 -8.20 1.87 -28.13
N ASP A 199 -9.01 2.13 -29.15
CA ASP A 199 -9.39 3.50 -29.54
C ASP A 199 -10.16 4.21 -28.41
N LEU A 200 -11.05 3.48 -27.73
CA LEU A 200 -11.83 3.98 -26.58
C LEU A 200 -11.01 4.09 -25.29
N ASN A 201 -9.98 3.26 -25.13
CA ASN A 201 -9.10 3.26 -23.96
C ASN A 201 -7.72 3.86 -24.27
N THR A 202 -7.71 4.98 -25.01
CA THR A 202 -6.52 5.70 -25.49
C THR A 202 -5.64 6.29 -24.38
N SER A 203 -6.08 6.24 -23.12
CA SER A 203 -5.24 6.70 -22.01
C SER A 203 -4.04 5.78 -21.85
N MET A 204 -2.85 6.35 -22.07
CA MET A 204 -1.51 5.87 -21.70
C MET A 204 -1.37 5.46 -20.20
N ASN A 205 -2.47 5.50 -19.44
CA ASN A 205 -2.63 5.07 -18.07
C ASN A 205 -2.99 3.59 -17.93
N PHE A 206 -3.18 2.80 -18.98
CA PHE A 206 -3.53 1.39 -18.80
C PHE A 206 -2.34 0.58 -18.25
N ALA A 207 -1.15 0.73 -18.85
CA ALA A 207 0.07 0.10 -18.36
C ALA A 207 0.43 0.56 -16.93
N THR A 208 0.22 1.85 -16.64
CA THR A 208 0.42 2.45 -15.32
C THR A 208 -0.61 1.97 -14.30
N LYS A 209 -1.92 1.97 -14.63
CA LYS A 209 -2.99 1.40 -13.79
C LYS A 209 -2.77 -0.06 -13.49
N VAL A 210 -2.20 -0.82 -14.43
CA VAL A 210 -1.86 -2.23 -14.26
C VAL A 210 -0.65 -2.38 -13.35
N SER A 211 0.38 -1.54 -13.52
CA SER A 211 1.52 -1.50 -12.61
C SER A 211 1.11 -1.10 -11.19
N ASP A 212 0.29 -0.06 -11.04
CA ASP A 212 -0.17 0.49 -9.77
C ASP A 212 -1.16 -0.43 -9.06
N ALA A 213 -2.11 -1.03 -9.79
CA ALA A 213 -3.02 -2.04 -9.24
C ALA A 213 -2.27 -3.33 -8.87
N ASN A 214 -1.22 -3.71 -9.60
CA ASN A 214 -0.39 -4.86 -9.26
C ASN A 214 0.49 -4.60 -8.03
N ALA A 215 1.05 -3.40 -7.88
CA ALA A 215 1.78 -2.99 -6.67
C ALA A 215 0.84 -2.92 -5.46
N GLY A 216 -0.37 -2.40 -5.65
CA GLY A 216 -1.42 -2.36 -4.62
C GLY A 216 -1.98 -3.74 -4.25
N VAL A 217 -1.93 -4.74 -5.13
CA VAL A 217 -2.34 -6.12 -4.82
C VAL A 217 -1.17 -6.92 -4.21
N SER A 218 0.09 -6.63 -4.58
CA SER A 218 1.29 -7.32 -4.06
C SER A 218 1.67 -6.95 -2.65
N ASP A 219 1.68 -5.65 -2.34
CA ASP A 219 2.17 -5.19 -1.03
C ASP A 219 1.10 -5.32 0.07
N ASN A 220 -0.19 -5.32 -0.30
CA ASN A 220 -1.27 -5.05 0.66
C ASN A 220 -2.22 -6.21 0.93
N VAL A 221 -2.47 -7.10 -0.04
CA VAL A 221 -3.53 -8.13 0.12
C VAL A 221 -3.05 -9.33 0.92
N ILE A 222 -1.80 -9.73 0.71
CA ILE A 222 -1.34 -11.05 1.13
C ILE A 222 -0.23 -10.93 2.20
N ARG A 223 0.70 -9.98 2.07
CA ARG A 223 1.72 -9.72 3.10
C ARG A 223 1.14 -9.12 4.38
N ASP A 224 0.21 -8.19 4.23
CA ASP A 224 -0.24 -7.30 5.31
C ASP A 224 -1.62 -7.68 5.88
N GLY A 225 -2.43 -8.42 5.11
CA GLY A 225 -3.82 -8.70 5.45
C GLY A 225 -4.05 -9.74 6.55
N CYS A 226 -3.10 -10.64 6.84
CA CYS A 226 -3.38 -11.82 7.67
C CYS A 226 -2.68 -11.89 9.04
N ASP A 227 -1.72 -11.01 9.35
CA ASP A 227 -1.02 -11.10 10.64
C ASP A 227 -1.89 -10.64 11.84
N HIS A 228 -3.02 -9.95 11.60
CA HIS A 228 -3.86 -9.35 12.66
C HIS A 228 -5.39 -9.43 12.45
N LEU A 229 -5.90 -10.42 11.70
CA LEU A 229 -7.29 -10.44 11.21
C LEU A 229 -8.40 -10.88 12.20
N VAL A 230 -8.31 -10.50 13.48
CA VAL A 230 -9.46 -10.46 14.40
C VAL A 230 -9.22 -9.33 15.37
N ARG A 231 -9.89 -8.17 15.22
CA ARG A 231 -10.10 -7.18 16.30
C ARG A 231 -10.97 -6.01 15.84
N VAL A 232 -12.06 -5.79 16.57
CA VAL A 232 -13.08 -4.76 16.33
C VAL A 232 -12.63 -3.41 16.89
N ARG A 233 -12.91 -2.35 16.13
CA ARG A 233 -12.57 -0.94 16.38
C ARG A 233 -13.18 -0.39 17.69
N LEU A 234 -12.40 0.38 18.46
CA LEU A 234 -12.94 1.38 19.40
C LEU A 234 -12.77 2.81 18.85
N GLY A 235 -13.74 3.67 19.18
CA GLY A 235 -14.08 4.89 18.44
C GLY A 235 -13.21 6.13 18.62
N ALA A 236 -12.18 6.13 19.49
CA ALA A 236 -11.35 7.32 19.73
C ALA A 236 -10.22 7.51 18.71
N ASP A 237 -9.50 6.43 18.34
CA ASP A 237 -8.41 6.49 17.35
C ASP A 237 -8.90 6.75 15.92
N ALA A 238 -10.19 6.49 15.64
CA ALA A 238 -10.81 6.78 14.34
C ALA A 238 -10.77 8.27 13.98
N GLY A 239 -10.96 9.15 14.97
CA GLY A 239 -10.92 10.60 14.73
C GLY A 239 -9.53 11.06 14.26
N HIS A 240 -8.47 10.62 14.95
CA HIS A 240 -7.09 10.98 14.60
C HIS A 240 -6.71 10.52 13.20
N THR A 241 -6.99 9.26 12.84
CA THR A 241 -6.63 8.72 11.52
C THR A 241 -7.40 9.42 10.39
N LEU A 242 -8.68 9.74 10.57
CA LEU A 242 -9.51 10.41 9.56
C LEU A 242 -9.09 11.88 9.34
N ILE A 243 -8.71 12.56 10.42
CA ILE A 243 -8.17 13.93 10.33
C ILE A 243 -6.79 13.89 9.65
N GLN A 244 -5.94 12.92 9.99
CA GLN A 244 -4.63 12.78 9.36
C GLN A 244 -4.73 12.42 7.87
N SER A 245 -5.65 11.53 7.47
CA SER A 245 -5.84 11.15 6.06
C SER A 245 -6.39 12.29 5.21
N SER A 246 -7.37 13.04 5.73
CA SER A 246 -7.92 14.22 5.05
C SER A 246 -6.88 15.34 4.88
N LEU A 247 -6.08 15.61 5.92
CA LEU A 247 -4.99 16.57 5.86
C LEU A 247 -3.87 16.14 4.90
N THR A 248 -3.54 14.84 4.87
CA THR A 248 -2.54 14.29 3.93
C THR A 248 -3.04 14.39 2.48
N THR A 249 -4.33 14.16 2.24
CA THR A 249 -4.94 14.34 0.91
C THR A 249 -4.86 15.80 0.45
N GLN A 250 -5.12 16.74 1.36
CA GLN A 250 -5.04 18.17 1.06
C GLN A 250 -3.60 18.64 0.83
N GLU A 251 -2.64 18.10 1.58
CA GLU A 251 -1.21 18.33 1.36
C GLU A 251 -0.75 17.76 0.02
N LEU A 252 -1.09 16.51 -0.32
CA LEU A 252 -0.74 15.91 -1.61
C LEU A 252 -1.27 16.75 -2.78
N LYS A 253 -2.47 17.31 -2.66
CA LYS A 253 -3.03 18.25 -3.65
C LYS A 253 -2.25 19.56 -3.73
N ALA A 254 -1.79 20.10 -2.60
CA ALA A 254 -0.98 21.33 -2.57
C ALA A 254 0.44 21.07 -3.12
N TYR A 255 1.05 19.93 -2.78
CA TYR A 255 2.35 19.49 -3.30
C TYR A 255 2.30 19.19 -4.79
N SER A 256 1.22 18.58 -5.31
CA SER A 256 1.10 18.34 -6.75
C SER A 256 1.08 19.65 -7.54
N VAL A 257 0.41 20.69 -7.01
CA VAL A 257 0.40 22.03 -7.62
C VAL A 257 1.79 22.66 -7.58
N ALA A 258 2.51 22.53 -6.47
CA ALA A 258 3.91 22.98 -6.37
C ALA A 258 4.87 22.20 -7.28
N GLY A 259 4.59 20.92 -7.56
CA GLY A 259 5.33 20.10 -8.52
C GLY A 259 5.17 20.60 -9.95
N VAL A 260 3.94 20.88 -10.38
CA VAL A 260 3.63 21.47 -11.71
C VAL A 260 4.27 22.86 -11.84
N ILE A 261 4.04 23.70 -10.83
CA ILE A 261 4.96 24.72 -10.31
C ILE A 261 6.40 24.69 -10.82
N ALA A 262 7.18 23.86 -10.15
CA ALA A 262 8.59 23.67 -10.35
C ALA A 262 8.91 23.12 -11.75
N GLU A 263 8.09 22.24 -12.29
CA GLU A 263 8.30 21.67 -13.63
C GLU A 263 8.20 22.75 -14.73
N GLU A 264 7.21 23.65 -14.63
CA GLU A 264 7.06 24.81 -15.51
C GLU A 264 8.31 25.70 -15.46
N VAL A 265 8.74 26.06 -14.25
CA VAL A 265 9.88 26.95 -14.01
C VAL A 265 11.20 26.33 -14.48
N LEU A 266 11.45 25.06 -14.18
CA LEU A 266 12.66 24.35 -14.58
C LEU A 266 12.71 24.14 -16.10
N SER A 267 11.58 23.82 -16.73
CA SER A 267 11.49 23.68 -18.18
C SER A 267 11.72 25.02 -18.89
N ALA A 268 11.37 26.14 -18.27
CA ALA A 268 11.49 27.49 -18.84
C ALA A 268 12.61 28.33 -18.19
N ILE A 269 13.61 27.70 -17.55
CA ILE A 269 14.58 28.39 -16.69
C ILE A 269 15.31 29.55 -17.36
N ARG A 270 15.66 29.40 -18.65
CA ARG A 270 16.32 30.47 -19.42
C ARG A 270 15.43 31.70 -19.60
N THR A 271 14.12 31.48 -19.76
CA THR A 271 13.12 32.55 -19.88
C THR A 271 12.95 33.25 -18.54
N VAL A 272 12.79 32.49 -17.45
CA VAL A 272 12.64 33.06 -16.09
C VAL A 272 13.85 33.92 -15.71
N ALA A 273 15.07 33.43 -15.98
CA ALA A 273 16.30 34.18 -15.74
C ALA A 273 16.41 35.42 -16.64
N ALA A 274 16.00 35.34 -17.91
CA ALA A 274 16.04 36.47 -18.83
C ALA A 274 15.08 37.62 -18.45
N PHE A 275 13.96 37.30 -17.79
CA PHE A 275 12.99 38.30 -17.32
C PHE A 275 13.15 38.66 -15.83
N GLY A 276 14.13 38.10 -15.13
CA GLY A 276 14.32 38.32 -13.68
C GLY A 276 13.12 37.87 -12.84
N GLY A 277 12.39 36.84 -13.30
CA GLY A 277 11.15 36.37 -12.69
C GLY A 277 11.31 35.45 -11.47
N GLU A 278 12.53 35.25 -11.00
CA GLU A 278 12.90 34.22 -10.00
C GLU A 278 12.12 34.39 -8.68
N GLU A 279 12.08 35.61 -8.12
CA GLU A 279 11.34 35.89 -6.87
C GLU A 279 9.83 35.68 -7.03
N LYS A 280 9.28 35.99 -8.21
CA LYS A 280 7.85 35.84 -8.50
C LYS A 280 7.44 34.38 -8.57
N GLU A 281 8.29 33.52 -9.14
CA GLU A 281 8.04 32.08 -9.21
C GLU A 281 8.23 31.39 -7.86
N ILE A 282 9.18 31.86 -7.04
CA ILE A 282 9.36 31.38 -5.65
C ILE A 282 8.12 31.71 -4.81
N ALA A 283 7.56 32.92 -4.95
CA ALA A 283 6.34 33.31 -4.23
C ALA A 283 5.12 32.43 -4.58
N ARG A 284 5.06 31.84 -5.78
CA ARG A 284 3.98 30.91 -6.17
C ARG A 284 4.02 29.59 -5.38
N LEU A 285 5.14 29.24 -4.74
CA LEU A 285 5.28 28.03 -3.90
C LEU A 285 4.85 28.26 -2.44
N GLU A 286 4.74 29.51 -2.00
CA GLU A 286 4.42 29.89 -0.62
C GLU A 286 3.09 29.27 -0.08
N PRO A 287 2.00 29.18 -0.87
CA PRO A 287 0.76 28.54 -0.40
C PRO A 287 0.94 27.06 -0.07
N ALA A 288 1.77 26.33 -0.82
CA ALA A 288 2.06 24.92 -0.55
C ALA A 288 2.88 24.76 0.73
N GLN A 289 3.86 25.66 0.94
CA GLN A 289 4.65 25.70 2.17
C GLN A 289 3.79 26.01 3.40
N ASN A 290 2.92 27.02 3.32
CA ASN A 290 2.02 27.40 4.40
C ASN A 290 1.02 26.27 4.75
N MET A 291 0.56 25.51 3.75
CA MET A 291 -0.27 24.32 3.98
C MET A 291 0.50 23.22 4.71
N GLY A 292 1.76 22.96 4.31
CA GLY A 292 2.64 22.01 4.97
C GLY A 292 2.92 22.37 6.44
N ILE A 293 3.18 23.66 6.72
CA ILE A 293 3.38 24.17 8.09
C ILE A 293 2.11 23.99 8.92
N ARG A 294 0.94 24.37 8.39
CA ARG A 294 -0.35 24.18 9.09
C ARG A 294 -0.60 22.71 9.38
N LYS A 295 -0.41 21.82 8.42
CA LYS A 295 -0.51 20.36 8.64
C LYS A 295 0.44 19.91 9.73
N GLY A 296 1.71 20.34 9.70
CA GLY A 296 2.70 19.99 10.70
C GLY A 296 2.25 20.35 12.12
N VAL A 297 1.69 21.55 12.30
CA VAL A 297 1.14 22.01 13.58
C VAL A 297 -0.08 21.18 13.99
N PHE A 298 -1.05 20.96 13.10
CA PHE A 298 -2.24 20.15 13.39
C PHE A 298 -1.89 18.70 13.74
N SER A 299 -0.96 18.09 12.99
CA SER A 299 -0.47 16.73 13.23
C SER A 299 0.27 16.64 14.56
N GLY A 300 1.07 17.65 14.91
CA GLY A 300 1.79 17.72 16.17
C GLY A 300 0.85 17.84 17.38
N ILE A 301 -0.15 18.74 17.30
CA ILE A 301 -1.18 18.89 18.34
C ILE A 301 -2.02 17.61 18.47
N GLY A 302 -2.45 17.03 17.35
CA GLY A 302 -3.22 15.78 17.33
C GLY A 302 -2.44 14.62 17.97
N SER A 303 -1.17 14.48 17.63
CA SER A 303 -0.29 13.47 18.23
C SER A 303 -0.09 13.72 19.73
N GLY A 304 0.13 14.98 20.13
CA GLY A 304 0.30 15.34 21.55
C GLY A 304 -0.93 15.04 22.40
N ILE A 305 -2.12 15.37 21.91
CA ILE A 305 -3.39 15.04 22.58
C ILE A 305 -3.57 13.52 22.68
N MET A 306 -3.27 12.78 21.62
CA MET A 306 -3.35 11.31 21.62
C MET A 306 -2.43 10.72 22.69
N TRP A 307 -1.16 11.12 22.74
CA TRP A 307 -0.21 10.66 23.77
C TRP A 307 -0.64 11.07 25.19
N PHE A 308 -1.18 12.28 25.36
CA PHE A 308 -1.73 12.72 26.64
C PHE A 308 -2.88 11.83 27.11
N ILE A 309 -3.85 11.50 26.23
CA ILE A 309 -4.97 10.61 26.54
C ILE A 309 -4.47 9.21 26.94
N ILE A 310 -3.45 8.69 26.26
CA ILE A 310 -2.84 7.39 26.60
C ILE A 310 -2.30 7.42 28.03
N TYR A 311 -1.47 8.41 28.38
CA TYR A 311 -0.90 8.52 29.73
C TYR A 311 -1.94 8.83 30.80
N ALA A 312 -2.95 9.65 30.50
CA ALA A 312 -4.06 9.91 31.42
C ALA A 312 -4.87 8.64 31.70
N THR A 313 -5.09 7.81 30.68
CA THR A 313 -5.77 6.51 30.83
C THR A 313 -4.92 5.56 31.68
N TYR A 314 -3.59 5.56 31.53
CA TYR A 314 -2.70 4.77 32.40
C TYR A 314 -2.79 5.22 33.85
N ALA A 315 -2.73 6.54 34.10
CA ALA A 315 -2.86 7.09 35.45
C ALA A 315 -4.19 6.70 36.11
N LEU A 316 -5.30 6.82 35.37
CA LEU A 316 -6.63 6.43 35.86
C LEU A 316 -6.71 4.92 36.15
N SER A 317 -6.14 4.11 35.27
CA SER A 317 -6.15 2.64 35.41
C SER A 317 -5.34 2.17 36.61
N PHE A 318 -4.19 2.79 36.89
CA PHE A 318 -3.41 2.51 38.10
C PHE A 318 -4.13 3.00 39.36
N TRP A 319 -4.70 4.21 39.35
CA TRP A 319 -5.44 4.75 40.49
C TRP A 319 -6.61 3.85 40.90
N TYR A 320 -7.42 3.43 39.93
CA TYR A 320 -8.52 2.49 40.18
C TYR A 320 -8.02 1.06 40.47
N GLY A 321 -6.99 0.61 39.75
CA GLY A 321 -6.44 -0.75 39.87
C GLY A 321 -5.85 -1.04 41.25
N VAL A 322 -5.12 -0.08 41.85
CA VAL A 322 -4.57 -0.23 43.20
C VAL A 322 -5.68 -0.39 44.25
N GLY A 323 -6.76 0.39 44.15
CA GLY A 323 -7.93 0.23 45.03
C GLY A 323 -8.53 -1.16 44.94
N LEU A 324 -8.67 -1.69 43.72
CA LEU A 324 -9.23 -3.02 43.50
C LEU A 324 -8.33 -4.15 44.02
N ILE A 325 -7.00 -3.98 43.97
CA ILE A 325 -6.02 -4.92 44.53
C ILE A 325 -6.16 -4.98 46.05
N LEU A 326 -6.36 -3.82 46.70
CA LEU A 326 -6.54 -3.72 48.16
C LEU A 326 -7.85 -4.38 48.62
N ASP A 327 -8.93 -4.23 47.85
CA ASP A 327 -10.27 -4.72 48.24
C ASP A 327 -10.53 -6.20 47.87
N CYS A 328 -10.00 -6.69 46.75
CA CYS A 328 -10.41 -7.98 46.18
C CYS A 328 -9.26 -8.92 45.79
N ARG A 329 -7.99 -8.56 46.03
CA ARG A 329 -6.79 -9.37 45.71
C ARG A 329 -6.88 -10.03 44.31
N ARG A 330 -7.31 -9.25 43.31
CA ARG A 330 -7.38 -9.68 41.90
C ARG A 330 -6.08 -9.36 41.16
N ASP A 331 -5.71 -10.25 40.24
CA ASP A 331 -4.53 -10.09 39.40
C ASP A 331 -4.66 -8.91 38.43
N PRO A 332 -3.55 -8.21 38.11
CA PRO A 332 -3.57 -7.05 37.24
C PRO A 332 -3.78 -7.44 35.75
N ILE A 333 -5.04 -7.54 35.33
CA ILE A 333 -5.45 -7.82 33.93
C ILE A 333 -5.13 -6.63 32.99
N PHE A 334 -4.81 -5.45 33.53
CA PHE A 334 -4.66 -4.19 32.81
C PHE A 334 -3.72 -4.25 31.58
N PHE A 335 -2.53 -4.83 31.73
CA PHE A 335 -1.53 -4.89 30.65
C PHE A 335 -2.01 -5.71 29.44
N SER A 336 -2.81 -6.75 29.67
CA SER A 336 -3.35 -7.60 28.60
C SER A 336 -4.42 -6.88 27.76
N VAL A 337 -5.26 -6.08 28.42
CA VAL A 337 -6.31 -5.27 27.76
C VAL A 337 -5.69 -4.16 26.94
N LEU A 338 -4.68 -3.49 27.50
CA LEU A 338 -3.98 -2.41 26.81
C LEU A 338 -3.27 -2.89 25.54
N GLN A 339 -2.51 -3.98 25.64
CA GLN A 339 -1.83 -4.56 24.47
C GLN A 339 -2.84 -5.07 23.43
N GLY A 340 -3.99 -5.60 23.90
CA GLY A 340 -5.11 -5.96 23.05
C GLY A 340 -5.63 -4.78 22.22
N ALA A 341 -5.83 -3.62 22.86
CA ALA A 341 -6.30 -2.39 22.23
C ALA A 341 -5.31 -1.82 21.20
N GLN A 342 -4.01 -1.79 21.54
CA GLN A 342 -2.97 -1.29 20.62
C GLN A 342 -2.92 -2.10 19.32
N ASN A 343 -2.99 -3.43 19.41
CA ASN A 343 -2.96 -4.29 18.23
C ASN A 343 -4.19 -4.09 17.31
N VAL A 344 -5.35 -3.69 17.87
CA VAL A 344 -6.52 -3.30 17.06
C VAL A 344 -6.20 -2.07 16.21
N GLY A 345 -5.58 -1.06 16.82
CA GLY A 345 -5.23 0.18 16.13
C GLY A 345 -4.30 -0.06 14.95
N LEU A 346 -3.32 -0.96 15.11
CA LEU A 346 -2.37 -1.34 14.07
C LEU A 346 -3.00 -2.17 12.93
N THR A 347 -4.19 -2.76 13.12
CA THR A 347 -4.87 -3.57 12.10
C THR A 347 -5.53 -2.72 11.00
N ALA A 348 -5.87 -1.47 11.32
CA ALA A 348 -6.61 -0.58 10.43
C ALA A 348 -5.99 -0.36 9.02
N PRO A 349 -4.69 0.00 8.89
CA PRO A 349 -4.08 0.19 7.57
C PRO A 349 -4.15 -1.07 6.71
N HIS A 350 -4.07 -2.25 7.31
CA HIS A 350 -4.12 -3.52 6.59
C HIS A 350 -5.50 -3.79 5.97
N LEU A 351 -6.58 -3.47 6.69
CA LEU A 351 -7.94 -3.58 6.16
C LEU A 351 -8.18 -2.60 5.00
N GLU A 352 -7.66 -1.38 5.10
CA GLU A 352 -7.73 -0.37 4.04
C GLU A 352 -6.97 -0.84 2.79
N ALA A 353 -5.76 -1.35 2.98
CA ALA A 353 -4.90 -1.84 1.91
C ALA A 353 -5.58 -3.00 1.14
N MET A 354 -6.25 -3.89 1.88
CA MET A 354 -7.01 -5.00 1.33
C MET A 354 -8.30 -4.54 0.60
N ALA A 355 -8.96 -3.49 1.09
CA ALA A 355 -10.10 -2.86 0.42
C ALA A 355 -9.71 -2.19 -0.91
N ASN A 356 -8.58 -1.47 -0.93
CA ASN A 356 -8.04 -0.83 -2.12
C ASN A 356 -7.73 -1.86 -3.21
N ALA A 357 -7.11 -2.98 -2.84
CA ALA A 357 -6.82 -4.04 -3.78
C ALA A 357 -8.08 -4.69 -4.38
N ARG A 358 -9.17 -4.81 -3.62
CA ARG A 358 -10.46 -5.30 -4.14
C ARG A 358 -11.09 -4.34 -5.16
N ALA A 359 -10.94 -3.04 -4.93
CA ALA A 359 -11.39 -2.00 -5.84
C ALA A 359 -10.57 -2.06 -7.15
N SER A 360 -9.25 -2.13 -7.05
CA SER A 360 -8.35 -2.24 -8.21
C SER A 360 -8.54 -3.55 -8.98
N ALA A 361 -8.77 -4.67 -8.29
CA ALA A 361 -9.03 -5.95 -8.96
C ALA A 361 -10.31 -5.93 -9.82
N GLY A 362 -11.29 -5.07 -9.51
CA GLY A 362 -12.53 -4.95 -10.28
C GLY A 362 -12.29 -4.55 -11.73
N SER A 363 -11.46 -3.53 -11.97
CA SER A 363 -11.14 -3.08 -13.32
C SER A 363 -10.29 -4.11 -14.09
N ILE A 364 -9.33 -4.76 -13.41
CA ILE A 364 -8.52 -5.84 -13.99
C ILE A 364 -9.42 -7.02 -14.41
N PHE A 365 -10.33 -7.44 -13.53
CA PHE A 365 -11.23 -8.57 -13.79
C PHE A 365 -12.24 -8.25 -14.88
N ALA A 366 -12.71 -7.02 -14.97
CA ALA A 366 -13.59 -6.57 -16.06
C ALA A 366 -12.92 -6.70 -17.44
N VAL A 367 -11.63 -6.37 -17.55
CA VAL A 367 -10.88 -6.54 -18.81
C VAL A 367 -10.63 -8.03 -19.10
N MET A 368 -10.26 -8.82 -18.09
CA MET A 368 -10.01 -10.25 -18.29
C MET A 368 -11.26 -11.05 -18.67
N ASP A 369 -12.42 -10.70 -18.09
CA ASP A 369 -13.66 -11.42 -18.32
C ASP A 369 -14.38 -10.92 -19.60
N ARG A 370 -13.93 -9.81 -20.23
CA ARG A 370 -14.45 -9.30 -21.50
C ARG A 370 -14.06 -10.23 -22.66
N LYS A 371 -15.08 -10.71 -23.37
CA LYS A 371 -14.91 -11.44 -24.65
C LYS A 371 -15.03 -10.44 -25.82
N PRO A 372 -13.97 -10.24 -26.64
CA PRO A 372 -14.05 -9.35 -27.80
C PRO A 372 -14.92 -9.95 -28.89
N GLN A 373 -15.59 -9.11 -29.67
CA GLN A 373 -16.40 -9.56 -30.81
C GLN A 373 -15.53 -10.09 -31.95
N ILE A 374 -14.40 -9.41 -32.19
CA ILE A 374 -13.38 -9.82 -33.15
C ILE A 374 -12.20 -10.32 -32.33
N ASP A 375 -12.05 -11.63 -32.26
CA ASP A 375 -11.00 -12.28 -31.49
C ASP A 375 -9.89 -12.79 -32.41
N SER A 376 -8.73 -12.14 -32.34
CA SER A 376 -7.54 -12.49 -33.12
C SER A 376 -6.89 -13.81 -32.69
N LEU A 377 -7.18 -14.29 -31.48
CA LEU A 377 -6.66 -15.56 -30.95
C LEU A 377 -7.65 -16.72 -31.12
N SER A 378 -8.83 -16.47 -31.69
CA SER A 378 -9.81 -17.53 -31.95
C SER A 378 -9.28 -18.49 -33.02
N THR A 379 -9.45 -19.78 -32.79
CA THR A 379 -9.18 -20.81 -33.81
C THR A 379 -10.37 -21.03 -34.74
N GLU A 380 -11.48 -20.36 -34.50
CA GLU A 380 -12.71 -20.48 -35.28
C GLU A 380 -12.60 -19.73 -36.62
N GLY A 381 -13.36 -20.19 -37.62
CA GLY A 381 -13.36 -19.62 -38.97
C GLY A 381 -12.76 -20.56 -40.02
N ALA A 382 -13.10 -20.30 -41.29
CA ALA A 382 -12.56 -21.05 -42.42
C ALA A 382 -11.11 -20.64 -42.70
N ARG A 383 -10.26 -21.60 -43.06
CA ARG A 383 -8.87 -21.38 -43.49
C ARG A 383 -8.67 -21.86 -44.94
N PRO A 384 -9.28 -21.20 -45.94
CA PRO A 384 -9.17 -21.60 -47.34
C PRO A 384 -7.81 -21.22 -47.92
N GLU A 385 -7.40 -21.91 -49.00
CA GLU A 385 -6.30 -21.44 -49.84
C GLU A 385 -6.75 -20.19 -50.61
N LEU A 386 -5.93 -19.13 -50.56
CA LEU A 386 -6.29 -17.81 -51.07
C LEU A 386 -5.83 -17.64 -52.53
N THR A 387 -6.74 -17.28 -53.44
CA THR A 387 -6.43 -16.92 -54.84
C THR A 387 -6.14 -15.42 -55.03
N GLY A 388 -6.55 -14.57 -54.08
CA GLY A 388 -6.29 -13.13 -54.08
C GLY A 388 -7.42 -12.23 -54.58
N ASP A 389 -8.58 -12.77 -54.91
CA ASP A 389 -9.74 -11.98 -55.36
C ASP A 389 -10.44 -11.26 -54.19
N LEU A 390 -10.39 -9.92 -54.18
CA LEU A 390 -11.01 -9.07 -53.15
C LEU A 390 -12.19 -8.27 -53.73
N GLN A 391 -13.34 -8.28 -53.04
CA GLN A 391 -14.51 -7.51 -53.44
C GLN A 391 -15.16 -6.83 -52.22
N LEU A 392 -15.37 -5.52 -52.33
CA LEU A 392 -16.13 -4.72 -51.35
C LEU A 392 -17.53 -4.45 -51.93
N LYS A 393 -18.60 -4.81 -51.21
CA LYS A 393 -19.99 -4.59 -51.66
C LYS A 393 -20.77 -3.80 -50.62
N ASN A 394 -21.28 -2.63 -51.00
CA ASN A 394 -22.17 -1.77 -50.19
C ASN A 394 -21.71 -1.61 -48.72
N VAL A 395 -20.43 -1.33 -48.51
CA VAL A 395 -19.85 -1.20 -47.17
C VAL A 395 -20.05 0.21 -46.63
N TYR A 396 -20.71 0.33 -45.48
CA TYR A 396 -20.81 1.56 -44.70
C TYR A 396 -20.06 1.37 -43.39
N PHE A 397 -19.16 2.28 -43.04
CA PHE A 397 -18.33 2.20 -41.84
C PHE A 397 -18.43 3.48 -41.03
N LYS A 398 -18.50 3.35 -39.70
CA LYS A 398 -18.43 4.45 -38.74
C LYS A 398 -17.45 4.08 -37.64
N SER A 399 -16.38 4.86 -37.51
CA SER A 399 -15.45 4.75 -36.38
C SER A 399 -16.09 5.31 -35.11
N LEU A 400 -15.86 4.65 -33.97
CA LEU A 400 -16.42 5.01 -32.66
C LEU A 400 -15.73 6.21 -32.00
N THR A 401 -14.68 6.77 -32.60
CA THR A 401 -13.80 7.78 -31.99
C THR A 401 -14.33 9.21 -32.03
N VAL A 402 -15.57 9.48 -32.47
CA VAL A 402 -16.07 10.84 -32.66
C VAL A 402 -17.22 11.17 -31.71
N SER A 403 -16.86 11.60 -30.49
CA SER A 403 -17.71 12.40 -29.62
C SER A 403 -16.94 13.59 -29.04
N THR A 404 -16.30 14.38 -29.89
CA THR A 404 -15.93 15.77 -29.59
C THR A 404 -15.85 16.53 -30.92
N TRP A 405 -16.96 17.17 -31.28
CA TRP A 405 -16.97 18.37 -32.11
C TRP A 405 -17.68 19.46 -31.34
#